data_AF-A0A6B2SU28-F1
#
_entry.id   AF-A0A6B2SU28-F1
#
_cell.length_a   1.000
_cell.length_b   1.000
_cell.length_c   1.000
_cell.angle_alpha   90.00
_cell.angle_beta   90.00
_cell.angle_gamma   90.00
#
_symmetry.space_group_name_H-M   'P 1'
#
loop_
_entity.id
_entity.type
_entity.pdbx_description
1 polymer ?
#
loop_
_entity_poly.entity_id
_entity_poly.type
_entity_poly.pdbx_seq_one_letter_code
_entity_poly.pdbx_strand_id
1 'polypeptide(L)' 'MGREIRYAARSAGGNDNGDGGRGPTTLVDVTTPRTVRRDLPCPRPGAHPHHNLATAVAAVDAMAERGRIRAPED' A
#
# COMPACT_ATOMS: atom_id res chain seq x y z
N MET A 1 6.86 19.37 12.46
CA MET A 1 6.47 19.32 11.03
C MET A 1 5.90 17.94 10.76
N GLY A 2 4.63 17.86 10.32
CA GLY A 2 3.88 16.61 10.23
C GLY A 2 4.52 15.64 9.24
N ARG A 3 4.80 14.42 9.69
CA ARG A 3 5.26 13.30 8.85
C ARG A 3 4.09 12.83 7.98
N GLU A 4 3.82 13.53 6.88
CA GLU A 4 2.67 13.25 6.02
C GLU A 4 2.86 11.94 5.23
N ILE A 5 1.92 11.01 5.37
CA ILE A 5 1.84 9.79 4.55
C ILE A 5 1.04 10.14 3.29
N ARG A 6 1.61 9.89 2.12
CA ARG A 6 0.94 10.12 0.84
C ARG A 6 0.70 8.80 0.14
N TYR A 7 -0.46 8.65 -0.49
CA TYR A 7 -0.73 7.48 -1.33
C TYR A 7 -1.53 7.85 -2.57
N ALA A 8 -1.31 7.10 -3.64
CA ALA A 8 -2.06 7.20 -4.88
C ALA A 8 -2.51 5.79 -5.28
N ALA A 9 -3.78 5.65 -5.68
CA ALA A 9 -4.34 4.38 -6.11
C ALA A 9 -4.66 4.42 -7.61
N ARG A 10 -4.42 3.30 -8.29
CA ARG A 10 -4.80 3.10 -9.69
C ARG A 10 -5.36 1.69 -9.87
N SER A 11 -6.28 1.52 -10.80
CA SER A 11 -6.79 0.19 -11.15
C SER A 11 -5.67 -0.62 -11.81
N ALA A 12 -5.41 -1.84 -11.34
CA ALA A 12 -4.70 -2.82 -12.14
C ALA A 12 -5.66 -3.21 -13.28
N GLY A 13 -5.29 -2.95 -14.54
CA GLY A 13 -6.09 -3.42 -15.66
C GLY A 13 -6.25 -4.94 -15.55
N GLY A 14 -7.49 -5.41 -15.39
CA GLY A 14 -7.81 -6.84 -15.35
C GLY A 14 -8.41 -7.25 -16.67
N ASN A 15 -7.74 -8.14 -17.40
CA ASN A 15 -8.44 -9.04 -18.30
C ASN A 15 -9.32 -9.92 -17.43
N ASP A 16 -10.64 -9.74 -17.55
CA ASP A 16 -11.65 -10.64 -17.01
C ASP A 16 -11.43 -12.05 -17.58
N ASN A 17 -10.67 -12.88 -16.86
CA ASN A 17 -10.68 -14.32 -17.04
C ASN A 17 -10.93 -14.98 -15.68
N GLY A 18 -12.21 -14.93 -15.27
CA GLY A 18 -12.89 -16.06 -14.64
C GLY A 18 -12.42 -16.54 -13.27
N ASP A 19 -12.41 -15.68 -12.25
CA ASP A 19 -12.49 -16.15 -10.85
C ASP A 19 -13.52 -15.33 -10.06
N GLY A 20 -14.68 -15.95 -9.84
CA GLY A 20 -15.95 -15.33 -9.45
C GLY A 20 -16.02 -14.81 -8.01
N GLY A 21 -15.24 -13.77 -7.68
CA GLY A 21 -15.40 -13.07 -6.41
C GLY A 21 -14.43 -11.92 -6.15
N ARG A 22 -13.41 -11.72 -6.98
CA ARG A 22 -12.40 -10.69 -6.77
C ARG A 22 -12.68 -9.50 -7.70
N GLY A 23 -13.28 -8.44 -7.16
CA GLY A 23 -13.37 -7.16 -7.85
C GLY A 23 -12.00 -6.68 -8.34
N PRO A 24 -11.94 -5.71 -9.27
CA PRO A 24 -10.70 -5.26 -9.88
C PRO A 24 -9.67 -4.90 -8.81
N THR A 25 -8.49 -5.50 -8.89
CA THR A 25 -7.40 -5.21 -7.95
C THR A 25 -6.95 -3.77 -8.17
N THR A 26 -6.79 -3.02 -7.09
CA THR A 26 -6.20 -1.68 -7.14
C THR A 26 -4.74 -1.75 -6.71
N LEU A 27 -3.84 -1.09 -7.44
CA LEU A 27 -2.46 -0.91 -7.06
C LEU A 27 -2.33 0.42 -6.32
N VAL A 28 -1.61 0.43 -5.21
CA VAL A 28 -1.41 1.63 -4.38
C VAL A 28 0.07 1.92 -4.27
N ASP A 29 0.45 3.14 -4.67
CA ASP A 29 1.77 3.69 -4.41
C ASP A 29 1.71 4.44 -3.08
N VAL A 30 2.62 4.12 -2.16
CA VAL A 30 2.70 4.71 -0.82
C VAL A 30 4.07 5.35 -0.65
N THR A 31 4.05 6.64 -0.34
CA THR A 31 5.24 7.41 0.01
C THR A 31 5.20 7.72 1.50
N THR A 32 6.23 7.23 2.20
CA THR A 32 6.50 7.56 3.60
C THR A 32 7.77 8.42 3.66
N PRO A 33 8.10 9.04 4.82
CA PRO A 33 9.36 9.76 4.97
C PRO A 33 10.63 8.91 4.75
N ARG A 34 10.51 7.57 4.71
CA ARG A 34 11.65 6.64 4.64
C ARG A 34 11.75 5.91 3.31
N THR A 35 10.63 5.58 2.70
CA THR A 35 10.61 4.80 1.45
C THR A 35 9.41 5.16 0.59
N VAL A 36 9.53 4.81 -0.68
CA VAL A 36 8.44 4.83 -1.66
C VAL A 36 8.20 3.38 -2.05
N ARG A 37 7.03 2.86 -1.67
CA ARG A 37 6.59 1.52 -2.09
C ARG A 37 5.59 1.68 -3.22
N ARG A 38 5.89 1.06 -4.36
CA ARG A 38 5.05 1.14 -5.55
C ARG A 38 4.28 -0.15 -5.74
N ASP A 39 3.16 -0.02 -6.42
CA ASP A 39 2.41 -1.16 -6.97
C ASP A 39 1.92 -2.14 -5.91
N LEU A 40 1.67 -1.66 -4.68
CA LEU A 40 1.19 -2.52 -3.61
C LEU A 40 -0.23 -3.00 -3.95
N PRO A 41 -0.47 -4.32 -4.03
CA PRO A 41 -1.79 -4.82 -4.33
C PRO A 41 -2.74 -4.55 -3.16
N CYS A 42 -3.84 -3.85 -3.44
CA CYS A 42 -4.96 -3.67 -2.53
C CYS A 42 -6.16 -4.46 -3.08
N PRO A 43 -6.45 -5.65 -2.51
CA PRO A 43 -7.50 -6.54 -3.00
C PRO A 43 -8.91 -5.97 -2.86
N ARG A 44 -9.08 -4.95 -2.01
CA ARG A 44 -10.33 -4.26 -1.78
C ARG A 44 -10.22 -2.84 -2.33
N PRO A 45 -10.94 -2.49 -3.40
CA PRO A 45 -10.96 -1.11 -3.88
C PRO A 45 -11.62 -0.19 -2.85
N GLY A 46 -11.17 1.06 -2.80
CA GLY A 46 -11.82 2.14 -2.06
C GLY A 46 -10.87 2.93 -1.15
N ALA A 47 -11.23 4.20 -0.89
CA ALA A 47 -10.40 5.14 -0.13
C ALA A 47 -10.03 4.63 1.27
N HIS A 48 -10.97 4.02 2.00
CA HIS A 48 -10.70 3.47 3.33
C HIS A 48 -9.70 2.29 3.29
N PRO A 49 -9.91 1.24 2.47
CA PRO A 49 -8.87 0.22 2.25
C PRO A 49 -7.50 0.77 1.84
N HIS A 50 -7.45 1.76 0.94
CA HIS A 50 -6.19 2.38 0.49
C HIS A 50 -5.48 3.13 1.61
N HIS A 51 -6.23 3.92 2.40
CA HIS A 51 -5.69 4.63 3.55
C HIS A 51 -5.15 3.66 4.61
N ASN A 52 -5.86 2.56 4.87
CA ASN A 52 -5.40 1.55 5.82
C ASN A 52 -4.11 0.88 5.35
N LEU A 53 -4.00 0.57 4.05
CA LEU A 53 -2.76 0.04 3.47
C LEU A 53 -1.60 1.03 3.63
N ALA A 54 -1.83 2.31 3.30
CA ALA A 54 -0.80 3.35 3.44
C ALA A 54 -0.35 3.53 4.91
N THR A 55 -1.30 3.47 5.85
CA THR A 55 -1.02 3.55 7.29
C THR A 55 -0.22 2.34 7.78
N ALA A 56 -0.56 1.13 7.33
CA ALA A 56 0.16 -0.09 7.69
C ALA A 56 1.62 -0.05 7.19
N VAL A 57 1.84 0.39 5.95
CA VAL A 57 3.19 0.58 5.38
C VAL A 57 4.00 1.57 6.23
N ALA A 58 3.42 2.73 6.56
CA ALA A 58 4.09 3.72 7.39
C ALA A 58 4.41 3.21 8.80
N ALA A 59 3.54 2.38 9.39
CA ALA A 59 3.81 1.75 10.68
C ALA A 59 4.97 0.76 10.61
N VAL A 60 5.05 -0.06 9.55
CA VAL A 60 6.18 -0.98 9.31
C VAL A 60 7.49 -0.19 9.16
N ASP A 61 7.49 0.88 8.37
CA ASP A 61 8.69 1.71 8.20
C ASP A 61 9.14 2.35 9.52
N ALA A 62 8.19 2.82 10.35
CA ALA A 62 8.50 3.38 11.66
C ALA A 62 9.03 2.34 12.66
N MET A 63 8.53 1.09 12.59
CA MET A 63 9.05 -0.01 13.40
C MET A 63 10.46 -0.41 12.96
N ALA A 64 10.73 -0.43 11.66
CA ALA A 64 12.07 -0.68 11.11
C ALA A 64 13.04 0.45 11.48
N GLU A 65 12.63 1.72 11.39
CA GLU A 65 13.40 2.90 11.82
C GLU A 65 13.86 2.79 13.28
N ARG A 66 13.00 2.22 14.14
CA ARG A 66 13.29 2.03 15.57
C ARG A 66 14.05 0.74 15.88
N GLY A 67 14.46 -0.02 14.87
CA GLY A 67 15.15 -1.31 15.03
C GLY A 67 14.28 -2.39 15.68
N ARG A 68 12.95 -2.27 15.63
CA ARG A 68 12.01 -3.23 16.24
C ARG A 68 11.74 -4.43 15.35
N ILE A 69 11.91 -4.26 14.04
CA ILE A 69 11.82 -5.31 13.02
C ILE A 69 12.96 -5.11 12.02
N ARG A 70 13.32 -6.18 11.30
CA ARG A 70 14.14 -6.04 10.10
C ARG A 70 13.33 -5.29 9.04
N ALA A 71 13.96 -4.36 8.33
CA ALA A 71 13.33 -3.72 7.19
C ALA A 71 12.89 -4.80 6.18
N PRO A 72 11.64 -4.76 5.68
CA PRO A 72 11.24 -5.67 4.62
C PRO A 72 12.12 -5.43 3.38
N GLU A 73 12.45 -6.51 2.71
CA GLU A 73 13.23 -6.50 1.47
C GLU A 73 12.28 -6.10 0.31
N ASP A 74 12.78 -5.30 -0.62
CA ASP A 74 12.03 -4.78 -1.78
C ASP A 74 11.80 -5.85 -2.87
#